data_AF-A0A954ZJB4-F1
#
_entry.id   AF-A0A954ZJB4-F1
#
_cell.length_a   1.000
_cell.length_b   1.000
_cell.length_c   1.000
_cell.angle_alpha   90.00
_cell.angle_beta   90.00
_cell.angle_gamma   90.00
#
_symmetry.space_group_name_H-M   'P 1'
#
loop_
_entity.id
_entity.type
_entity.pdbx_description
1 polymer ?
#
loop_
_entity_poly.entity_id
_entity_poly.type
_entity_poly.pdbx_seq_one_letter_code
_entity_poly.pdbx_strand_id
1 'polypeptide(L)'
;RPPGAIDEHSFLAGCTRCELCMEACPHQAIVHAPERLRAAAGTPMIDVDRQPCLMCADFPCIAACEPGVLTHQVPKMMGTARITEQLCLPYNGSPCTTCEERCPVEHAIEVHDEKPRVSENHCTGCGVCRAVCPAPENAILLMPTFLRPPPAHLIPAHPPHDNS
;
A
#
# COMPACT_ATOMS: atom_id res chain seq x y z
N ARG A 1 7.08 2.06 0.45
CA ARG A 1 7.58 3.23 1.21
C ARG A 1 6.57 3.60 2.31
N PRO A 2 6.91 4.43 3.32
CA PRO A 2 5.93 5.00 4.24
C PRO A 2 4.91 5.90 3.52
N PRO A 3 3.81 6.28 4.18
CA PRO A 3 2.81 7.20 3.63
C PRO A 3 3.43 8.52 3.15
N GLY A 4 3.01 8.99 1.97
CA GLY A 4 3.41 10.30 1.45
C GLY A 4 4.80 10.35 0.83
N ALA A 5 5.43 9.19 0.59
CA ALA A 5 6.70 9.15 -0.11
C ALA A 5 6.58 9.73 -1.54
N ILE A 6 7.53 10.59 -1.90
CA ILE A 6 7.71 11.07 -3.27
C ILE A 6 8.20 9.94 -4.19
N ASP A 7 8.47 10.25 -5.46
CA ASP A 7 8.95 9.26 -6.41
C ASP A 7 10.21 8.54 -5.91
N GLU A 8 10.36 7.28 -6.32
CA GLU A 8 11.39 6.39 -5.78
C GLU A 8 12.81 6.93 -5.96
N HIS A 9 13.11 7.57 -7.10
CA HIS A 9 14.44 8.09 -7.37
C HIS A 9 14.76 9.27 -6.44
N SER A 10 13.86 10.25 -6.35
CA SER A 10 14.03 11.41 -5.46
C SER A 10 14.03 10.99 -3.99
N PHE A 11 13.20 10.02 -3.61
CA PHE A 11 13.17 9.48 -2.25
C PHE A 11 14.52 8.86 -1.87
N LEU A 12 15.09 8.01 -2.72
CA LEU A 12 16.38 7.35 -2.46
C LEU A 12 17.54 8.35 -2.38
N ALA A 13 17.50 9.40 -3.19
CA ALA A 13 18.51 10.46 -3.19
C ALA A 13 18.39 11.40 -1.98
N GLY A 14 17.17 11.70 -1.54
CA GLY A 14 16.92 12.68 -0.48
C GLY A 14 16.81 12.09 0.94
N CYS A 15 16.49 10.80 1.09
CA CYS A 15 16.33 10.20 2.41
C CYS A 15 17.69 10.12 3.15
N THR A 16 17.77 10.83 4.28
CA THR A 16 18.99 10.87 5.11
C THR A 16 19.15 9.68 6.03
N ARG A 17 18.16 8.77 6.10
CA ARG A 17 18.12 7.62 7.04
C ARG A 17 18.24 8.05 8.51
N CYS A 18 17.72 9.22 8.86
CA CYS A 18 17.76 9.76 10.23
C CYS A 18 16.78 9.10 11.21
N GLU A 19 15.96 8.14 10.77
CA GLU A 19 15.03 7.36 11.60
C GLU A 19 13.87 8.13 12.26
N LEU A 20 13.84 9.46 12.19
CA LEU A 20 12.79 10.29 12.81
C LEU A 20 11.36 9.90 12.43
N CYS A 21 11.12 9.51 11.16
CA CYS A 21 9.79 9.05 10.74
C CYS A 21 9.38 7.72 11.41
N MET A 22 10.35 6.85 11.76
CA MET A 22 10.12 5.59 12.45
C MET A 22 9.78 5.83 13.91
N GLU A 23 10.54 6.70 14.59
CA GLU A 23 10.28 7.12 15.98
C GLU A 23 8.91 7.80 16.12
N ALA A 24 8.56 8.65 15.15
CA ALA A 24 7.30 9.38 15.16
C ALA A 24 6.07 8.49 14.87
N CYS A 25 6.25 7.26 14.39
CA CYS A 25 5.13 6.36 14.10
C CYS A 25 4.61 5.70 15.40
N PRO A 26 3.42 6.06 15.92
CA PRO A 26 2.92 5.54 17.19
C PRO A 26 2.61 4.04 17.16
N HIS A 27 2.48 3.48 15.95
CA HIS A 27 2.18 2.06 15.74
C HIS A 27 3.40 1.25 15.33
N GLN A 28 4.59 1.85 15.25
CA GLN A 28 5.84 1.16 14.88
C GLN A 28 5.74 0.39 13.55
N ALA A 29 4.98 0.96 12.59
CA ALA A 29 4.72 0.32 11.29
C ALA A 29 5.87 0.50 10.28
N ILE A 30 6.80 1.41 10.55
CA ILE A 30 7.90 1.73 9.66
C ILE A 30 9.16 1.00 10.14
N VAL A 31 9.80 0.29 9.21
CA VAL A 31 11.01 -0.49 9.45
C VAL A 31 12.08 -0.15 8.42
N HIS A 32 13.33 -0.50 8.71
CA HIS A 32 14.38 -0.43 7.70
C HIS A 32 14.14 -1.45 6.59
N ALA A 33 14.30 -0.99 5.36
CA ALA A 33 14.39 -1.87 4.22
C ALA A 33 15.60 -2.80 4.35
N PRO A 34 15.42 -4.13 4.22
CA PRO A 34 16.51 -5.09 4.38
C PRO A 34 17.52 -4.99 3.23
N GLU A 35 18.76 -5.44 3.50
CA GLU A 35 19.89 -5.43 2.54
C GLU A 35 19.56 -6.02 1.16
N ARG A 36 18.69 -7.05 1.12
CA ARG A 36 18.24 -7.67 -0.13
C ARG A 36 17.55 -6.69 -1.11
N LEU A 37 17.10 -5.53 -0.64
CA LEU A 37 16.50 -4.48 -1.48
C LEU A 37 17.52 -3.48 -2.05
N ARG A 38 18.83 -3.74 -1.90
CA ARG A 38 19.93 -3.05 -2.58
C ARG A 38 19.91 -1.53 -2.39
N ALA A 39 19.62 -0.75 -3.43
CA ALA A 39 19.59 0.72 -3.36
C ALA A 39 18.63 1.25 -2.29
N ALA A 40 17.58 0.50 -1.97
CA ALA A 40 16.65 0.83 -0.92
C ALA A 40 17.12 0.41 0.48
N ALA A 41 18.19 -0.36 0.65
CA ALA A 41 18.64 -0.85 1.94
C ALA A 41 18.81 0.29 2.97
N GLY A 42 18.37 0.05 4.19
CA GLY A 42 18.41 1.00 5.31
C GLY A 42 17.42 2.17 5.23
N THR A 43 16.78 2.41 4.09
CA THR A 43 15.74 3.44 3.97
C THR A 43 14.42 2.96 4.58
N PRO A 44 13.53 3.87 5.05
CA PRO A 44 12.31 3.44 5.71
C PRO A 44 11.30 2.81 4.73
N MET A 45 10.58 1.79 5.19
CA MET A 45 9.51 1.11 4.46
C MET A 45 8.40 0.61 5.41
N ILE A 46 7.23 0.31 4.86
CA ILE A 46 6.19 -0.46 5.56
C ILE A 46 6.39 -1.92 5.22
N ASP A 47 6.48 -2.76 6.24
CA ASP A 47 6.43 -4.21 6.12
C ASP A 47 5.08 -4.70 6.68
N VAL A 48 4.14 -4.94 5.76
CA VAL A 48 2.76 -5.29 6.11
C VAL A 48 2.62 -6.64 6.79
N ASP A 49 3.63 -7.52 6.66
CA ASP A 49 3.66 -8.81 7.37
C ASP A 49 4.07 -8.64 8.83
N ARG A 50 4.74 -7.53 9.17
CA ARG A 50 5.11 -7.19 10.54
C ARG A 50 4.07 -6.32 11.22
N GLN A 51 3.72 -5.20 10.59
CA GLN A 51 2.79 -4.23 11.15
C GLN A 51 2.24 -3.33 10.01
N PRO A 52 0.92 -3.33 9.77
CA PRO A 52 0.33 -2.46 8.77
C PRO A 52 0.41 -0.99 9.19
N CYS A 53 0.39 -0.10 8.21
CA CYS A 53 0.15 1.31 8.47
C CYS A 53 -1.32 1.51 8.85
N LEU A 54 -1.61 2.09 10.02
CA LEU A 54 -2.98 2.32 10.49
C LEU A 54 -3.60 3.65 10.03
N MET A 55 -2.95 4.36 9.10
CA MET A 55 -3.45 5.61 8.51
C MET A 55 -3.80 6.66 9.57
N CYS A 56 -2.81 7.05 10.40
CA CYS A 56 -2.97 8.09 11.41
C CYS A 56 -3.55 9.37 10.80
N ALA A 57 -4.49 10.03 11.48
CA ALA A 57 -5.17 11.21 10.96
C ALA A 57 -4.22 12.37 10.61
N ASP A 58 -3.15 12.53 11.37
CA ASP A 58 -2.15 13.61 11.29
C ASP A 58 -0.83 13.20 10.64
N PHE A 59 -0.61 11.89 10.38
CA PHE A 59 0.61 11.34 9.80
C PHE A 59 1.91 11.90 10.42
N PRO A 60 2.20 11.63 11.71
CA PRO A 60 3.38 12.17 12.40
C PRO A 60 4.70 11.78 11.72
N CYS A 61 4.74 10.65 11.00
CA CYS A 61 5.88 10.24 10.19
C CYS A 61 6.22 11.21 9.04
N ILE A 62 5.22 11.90 8.48
CA ILE A 62 5.40 12.95 7.46
C ILE A 62 5.89 14.23 8.14
N ALA A 63 5.27 14.64 9.24
CA ALA A 63 5.67 15.84 9.98
C ALA A 63 7.13 15.77 10.47
N ALA A 64 7.59 14.58 10.87
CA ALA A 64 8.97 14.35 11.29
C ALA A 64 10.00 14.30 10.13
N CYS A 65 9.56 14.31 8.87
CA CYS A 65 10.45 14.17 7.72
C CYS A 65 11.01 15.53 7.26
N GLU A 66 12.03 16.01 7.96
CA GLU A 66 12.74 17.26 7.57
C GLU A 66 13.29 17.25 6.13
N PRO A 67 13.86 16.15 5.60
CA PRO A 67 14.31 16.11 4.21
C PRO A 67 13.18 16.28 3.17
N GLY A 68 11.92 16.20 3.59
CA GLY A 68 10.77 16.40 2.71
C GLY A 68 10.48 15.26 1.73
N VAL A 69 11.15 14.10 1.88
CA VAL A 69 10.89 12.92 1.03
C VAL A 69 9.59 12.20 1.38
N LEU A 70 9.03 12.45 2.56
CA LEU A 70 7.65 12.17 2.92
C LEU A 70 6.90 13.50 3.00
N THR A 71 5.79 13.66 2.29
CA THR A 71 5.07 14.93 2.18
C THR A 71 3.56 14.77 2.19
N HIS A 72 2.84 15.79 2.65
CA HIS A 72 1.38 15.87 2.55
C HIS A 72 0.89 16.05 1.10
N GLN A 73 1.74 16.54 0.20
CA GLN A 73 1.40 16.97 -1.17
C GLN A 73 1.13 15.82 -2.15
N VAL A 74 1.50 14.59 -1.81
CA VAL A 74 1.27 13.40 -2.65
C VAL A 74 0.31 12.42 -1.96
N PRO A 75 -0.40 11.57 -2.73
CA PRO A 75 -1.24 10.53 -2.15
C PRO A 75 -0.47 9.64 -1.17
N LYS A 76 -1.15 9.15 -0.13
CA LYS A 76 -0.56 8.25 0.88
C LYS A 76 -0.49 6.81 0.40
N MET A 77 -0.25 6.62 -0.89
CA MET A 77 -0.22 5.31 -1.54
C MET A 77 1.15 4.66 -1.35
N MET A 78 1.14 3.48 -0.73
CA MET A 78 2.31 2.65 -0.44
C MET A 78 2.32 1.38 -1.30
N GLY A 79 1.14 0.93 -1.73
CA GLY A 79 0.91 -0.19 -2.62
C GLY A 79 -0.57 -0.31 -3.01
N THR A 80 -0.99 -1.49 -3.45
CA THR A 80 -2.40 -1.88 -3.61
C THR A 80 -2.58 -3.29 -3.08
N ALA A 81 -3.73 -3.54 -2.44
CA ALA A 81 -4.13 -4.90 -2.12
C ALA A 81 -4.69 -5.62 -3.36
N ARG A 82 -4.62 -6.95 -3.34
CA ARG A 82 -5.26 -7.89 -4.25
C ARG A 82 -5.87 -9.01 -3.43
N ILE A 83 -7.05 -9.47 -3.85
CA ILE A 83 -7.70 -10.63 -3.25
C ILE A 83 -7.40 -11.84 -4.13
N THR A 84 -6.82 -12.88 -3.53
CA THR A 84 -6.67 -14.20 -4.14
C THR A 84 -8.00 -14.94 -3.96
N GLU A 85 -8.84 -14.95 -4.99
CA GLU A 85 -10.20 -15.49 -4.92
C GLU A 85 -10.24 -16.95 -4.43
N GLN A 86 -9.26 -17.77 -4.81
CA GLN A 86 -9.17 -19.17 -4.40
C GLN A 86 -8.96 -19.37 -2.88
N LEU A 87 -8.46 -18.36 -2.18
CA LEU A 87 -8.22 -18.40 -0.74
C LEU A 87 -9.28 -17.61 0.04
N CYS A 88 -10.06 -16.76 -0.64
CA CYS A 88 -10.97 -15.82 -0.01
C CYS A 88 -12.28 -16.50 0.39
N LEU A 89 -12.67 -16.42 1.66
CA LEU A 89 -13.85 -17.11 2.18
C LEU A 89 -15.14 -16.85 1.37
N PRO A 90 -15.51 -15.60 1.00
CA PRO A 90 -16.74 -15.35 0.25
C PRO A 90 -16.71 -15.86 -1.19
N TYR A 91 -15.53 -15.89 -1.81
CA TYR A 91 -15.38 -16.49 -3.14
C TYR A 91 -15.51 -18.02 -3.10
N ASN A 92 -15.36 -18.63 -1.92
CA ASN A 92 -15.49 -20.06 -1.68
C ASN A 92 -16.76 -20.41 -0.87
N GLY A 93 -17.77 -19.52 -0.87
CA GLY A 93 -19.10 -19.80 -0.33
C GLY A 93 -19.26 -19.62 1.19
N SER A 94 -18.25 -19.06 1.87
CA SER A 94 -18.32 -18.76 3.31
C SER A 94 -18.40 -17.24 3.55
N PRO A 95 -19.36 -16.73 4.33
CA PRO A 95 -19.53 -15.29 4.52
C PRO A 95 -18.34 -14.68 5.28
N CYS A 96 -17.86 -13.53 4.82
CA CYS A 96 -16.80 -12.76 5.48
C CYS A 96 -16.71 -11.34 4.89
N THR A 97 -16.73 -10.33 5.76
CA THR A 97 -16.64 -8.90 5.40
C THR A 97 -15.51 -8.18 6.13
N THR A 98 -14.73 -8.90 6.95
CA THR A 98 -13.74 -8.33 7.88
C THR A 98 -12.73 -7.39 7.23
N CYS A 99 -12.30 -7.67 5.99
CA CYS A 99 -11.34 -6.81 5.30
C CYS A 99 -11.91 -5.43 4.94
N GLU A 100 -13.21 -5.35 4.62
CA GLU A 100 -13.92 -4.12 4.31
C GLU A 100 -14.21 -3.34 5.59
N GLU A 101 -14.82 -3.98 6.59
CA GLU A 101 -15.19 -3.37 7.88
C GLU A 101 -14.01 -2.75 8.63
N ARG A 102 -12.81 -3.31 8.45
CA ARG A 102 -11.59 -2.88 9.13
C ARG A 102 -10.74 -1.96 8.26
N CYS A 103 -11.11 -1.73 7.00
CA CYS A 103 -10.33 -0.90 6.11
C CYS A 103 -10.34 0.56 6.60
N PRO A 104 -9.19 1.18 6.90
CA PRO A 104 -9.16 2.56 7.36
C PRO A 104 -9.27 3.59 6.22
N VAL A 105 -9.49 3.12 4.98
CA VAL A 105 -9.55 3.97 3.78
C VAL A 105 -10.91 3.79 3.14
N GLU A 106 -11.68 4.87 3.08
CA GLU A 106 -13.00 4.88 2.47
C GLU A 106 -12.92 4.45 0.99
N HIS A 107 -13.90 3.66 0.56
CA HIS A 107 -14.03 3.15 -0.82
C HIS A 107 -12.84 2.31 -1.33
N ALA A 108 -11.90 1.90 -0.47
CA ALA A 108 -10.77 1.05 -0.86
C ALA A 108 -11.16 -0.41 -1.02
N ILE A 109 -12.18 -0.87 -0.30
CA ILE A 109 -12.76 -2.21 -0.44
C ILE A 109 -14.27 -2.04 -0.46
N GLU A 110 -14.93 -2.65 -1.44
CA GLU A 110 -16.38 -2.65 -1.56
C GLU A 110 -16.87 -4.09 -1.69
N VAL A 111 -18.03 -4.38 -1.12
CA VAL A 111 -18.66 -5.70 -1.22
C VAL A 111 -19.73 -5.65 -2.30
N HIS A 112 -19.57 -6.49 -3.32
CA HIS A 112 -20.51 -6.67 -4.42
C HIS A 112 -20.88 -8.15 -4.52
N ASP A 113 -22.17 -8.49 -4.49
CA ASP A 113 -22.64 -9.88 -4.46
C ASP A 113 -21.95 -10.72 -3.35
N GLU A 114 -21.90 -10.16 -2.14
CA GLU A 114 -21.25 -10.74 -0.96
C GLU A 114 -19.72 -10.94 -1.10
N LYS A 115 -19.12 -10.49 -2.21
CA LYS A 115 -17.70 -10.67 -2.50
C LYS A 115 -16.95 -9.35 -2.39
N PRO A 116 -15.87 -9.29 -1.59
CA PRO A 116 -15.06 -8.08 -1.51
C PRO A 116 -14.28 -7.86 -2.81
N ARG A 117 -14.16 -6.59 -3.21
CA ARG A 117 -13.36 -6.09 -4.32
C ARG A 117 -12.52 -4.91 -3.86
N VAL A 118 -11.24 -4.91 -4.20
CA VAL A 118 -10.35 -3.79 -3.90
C VAL A 118 -10.45 -2.74 -5.01
N SER A 119 -10.75 -1.50 -4.65
CA SER A 119 -10.59 -0.36 -5.56
C SER A 119 -9.13 0.05 -5.61
N GLU A 120 -8.50 -0.07 -6.79
CA GLU A 120 -7.11 0.36 -6.94
C GLU A 120 -6.98 1.86 -6.68
N ASN A 121 -7.97 2.66 -7.09
CA ASN A 121 -7.92 4.12 -7.02
C ASN A 121 -7.92 4.65 -5.59
N HIS A 122 -8.54 3.93 -4.66
CA HIS A 122 -8.61 4.33 -3.26
C HIS A 122 -7.63 3.55 -2.38
N CYS A 123 -7.31 2.28 -2.71
CA CYS A 123 -6.44 1.47 -1.90
C CYS A 123 -5.04 2.08 -1.78
N THR A 124 -4.61 2.32 -0.53
CA THR A 124 -3.28 2.84 -0.23
C THR A 124 -2.24 1.75 -0.05
N GLY A 125 -2.66 0.47 0.01
CA GLY A 125 -1.77 -0.64 0.32
C GLY A 125 -1.27 -0.64 1.77
N CYS A 126 -2.04 -0.07 2.70
CA CYS A 126 -1.65 0.06 4.12
C CYS A 126 -1.47 -1.28 4.86
N GLY A 127 -2.07 -2.36 4.34
CA GLY A 127 -1.90 -3.72 4.86
C GLY A 127 -2.92 -4.14 5.92
N VAL A 128 -3.81 -3.26 6.39
CA VAL A 128 -4.78 -3.61 7.45
C VAL A 128 -5.64 -4.80 7.05
N CYS A 129 -6.17 -4.83 5.81
CA CYS A 129 -6.97 -5.94 5.30
C CYS A 129 -6.23 -7.29 5.31
N ARG A 130 -4.90 -7.28 5.06
CA ARG A 130 -4.06 -8.48 5.17
C ARG A 130 -3.89 -8.92 6.61
N ALA A 131 -3.62 -7.98 7.52
CA ALA A 131 -3.40 -8.29 8.93
C ALA A 131 -4.64 -8.89 9.61
N VAL A 132 -5.85 -8.52 9.17
CA VAL A 132 -7.12 -9.01 9.74
C VAL A 132 -7.75 -10.17 8.98
N CYS A 133 -7.14 -10.65 7.89
CA CYS A 133 -7.75 -11.69 7.05
C CYS A 133 -7.87 -13.01 7.84
N PRO A 134 -9.10 -13.55 8.04
CA PRO A 134 -9.30 -14.76 8.85
C PRO A 134 -9.20 -16.06 8.03
N ALA A 135 -8.91 -15.99 6.72
CA ALA A 135 -8.79 -17.16 5.88
C ALA A 135 -7.62 -18.06 6.36
N PRO A 136 -7.73 -19.40 6.30
CA PRO A 136 -6.68 -20.32 6.75
C PRO A 136 -5.32 -20.05 6.09
N GLU A 137 -5.34 -19.77 4.79
CA GLU A 137 -4.24 -19.14 4.07
C GLU A 137 -4.64 -17.71 3.73
N ASN A 138 -3.75 -16.74 3.97
CA ASN A 138 -4.09 -15.34 3.84
C ASN A 138 -4.46 -14.99 2.38
N ALA A 139 -5.70 -14.55 2.17
CA ALA A 139 -6.23 -14.27 0.84
C ALA A 139 -5.84 -12.89 0.30
N ILE A 140 -5.12 -12.06 1.06
CA ILE A 140 -4.78 -10.69 0.68
C ILE A 140 -3.30 -10.57 0.36
N LEU A 141 -2.98 -10.21 -0.88
CA LEU A 141 -1.62 -9.91 -1.31
C LEU A 141 -1.43 -8.39 -1.44
N LEU A 142 -0.29 -7.86 -1.02
CA LEU A 142 0.07 -6.46 -1.20
C LEU A 142 1.10 -6.34 -2.30
N MET A 143 0.80 -5.52 -3.30
CA MET A 143 1.71 -5.19 -4.39
C MET A 143 2.24 -3.76 -4.17
N PRO A 144 3.55 -3.52 -4.25
CA PRO A 144 4.10 -2.17 -4.20
C PRO A 144 3.57 -1.27 -5.33
N THR A 145 3.55 0.04 -5.10
CA THR A 145 3.02 1.03 -6.07
C THR A 145 3.70 0.99 -7.43
N PHE A 146 5.00 0.67 -7.51
CA PHE A 146 5.72 0.58 -8.79
C PHE A 146 5.31 -0.63 -9.65
N LEU A 147 4.60 -1.61 -9.08
CA LEU A 147 3.99 -2.72 -9.85
C LEU A 147 2.52 -2.44 -10.19
N ARG A 148 2.00 -1.28 -9.80
CA ARG A 148 0.63 -0.90 -10.14
C ARG A 148 0.59 -0.50 -11.62
N PRO A 149 -0.29 -1.11 -12.43
CA PRO A 149 -0.54 -0.60 -13.77
C PRO A 149 -0.94 0.88 -13.70
N PRO A 150 -0.47 1.74 -14.61
CA PRO A 150 -0.97 3.11 -14.66
C PRO A 150 -2.50 3.09 -14.77
N PRO A 151 -3.22 4.00 -14.10
CA PRO A 151 -4.67 4.04 -14.20
C PRO A 151 -5.08 4.17 -15.67
N ALA A 152 -6.18 3.51 -16.06
CA ALA A 152 -6.54 3.29 -17.46
C ALA A 152 -6.56 4.57 -18.33
N HIS A 153 -6.87 5.73 -17.75
CA HIS A 153 -6.86 7.03 -18.43
C HIS A 153 -5.46 7.57 -18.79
N LEU A 154 -4.40 6.94 -18.29
CA LEU A 154 -2.99 7.24 -18.60
C LEU A 154 -2.35 6.17 -19.50
N ILE A 155 -3.10 5.15 -19.92
CA ILE A 155 -2.63 4.20 -20.92
C ILE A 155 -2.81 4.88 -22.29
N PRO A 156 -1.74 5.23 -23.01
CA PRO A 156 -1.89 5.78 -24.34
C PRO A 156 -2.62 4.75 -25.22
N ALA A 157 -3.70 5.19 -25.88
CA ALA A 157 -4.39 4.36 -26.85
C ALA A 157 -3.37 3.84 -27.87
N HIS A 158 -3.29 2.51 -28.04
CA HIS A 158 -2.47 1.95 -29.10
C HIS A 158 -2.92 2.55 -30.44
N PRO A 159 -2.00 3.09 -31.25
CA PRO A 159 -2.35 3.44 -32.62
C PRO A 159 -2.81 2.15 -33.32
N PRO A 160 -3.82 2.22 -34.20
CA PRO A 160 -4.23 1.06 -34.97
C PRO A 160 -3.01 0.54 -35.74
N HIS A 161 -2.73 -0.76 -35.60
CA HIS A 161 -1.73 -1.42 -36.43
C HIS A 161 -2.19 -1.31 -37.89
N ASP A 162 -1.48 -0.49 -38.66
CA ASP A 162 -1.61 -0.43 -40.11
C ASP A 162 -1.00 -1.72 -40.67
N ASN A 163 -1.88 -2.64 -41.10
CA ASN A 163 -1.50 -3.82 -41.85
C ASN A 163 -1.27 -3.38 -43.30
N SER A 164 -0.05 -2.95 -43.61
CA SER A 164 0.48 -2.83 -44.97
C SER A 164 1.42 -3.99 -45.28
#